data_AF-A0A7L4ZGV4-F1
#
_entry.id   AF-A0A7L4ZGV4-F1
#
_cell.length_a   1.000
_cell.length_b   1.000
_cell.length_c   1.000
_cell.angle_alpha   90.00
_cell.angle_beta   90.00
_cell.angle_gamma   90.00
#
_symmetry.space_group_name_H-M   'P 1'
#
loop_
_entity.id
_entity.type
_entity.pdbx_description
1 polymer ?
#
loop_
_entity_poly.entity_id
_entity_poly.type
_entity_poly.pdbx_seq_one_letter_code
_entity_poly.pdbx_strand_id
1 'polypeptide(L)'
;MMNLIFKRIAASIIVLFLVTNCFGQNNVKKYLAHNHNYSTDYSYSIREIIIHPDSTYIFKNYSVSSKKEWKTYKQYKPEISSGTITKSSDYFVLTEYRSGHETDFSWTVKISDRKIVFFFPNRKGKMRTAIAYKRIYN
;
A
#
# COMPACT_ATOMS: atom_id res chain seq x y z
N MET A 1 -21.27 -18.36 48.22
CA MET A 1 -19.90 -17.84 47.98
C MET A 1 -19.24 -18.45 46.73
N MET A 2 -19.35 -19.77 46.51
CA MET A 2 -18.79 -20.48 45.33
C MET A 2 -19.21 -19.92 43.95
N ASN A 3 -20.45 -19.46 43.83
CA ASN A 3 -21.01 -18.92 42.58
C ASN A 3 -20.38 -17.57 42.15
N LEU A 4 -19.83 -16.80 43.09
CA LEU A 4 -19.15 -15.53 42.80
C LEU A 4 -17.73 -15.75 42.25
N ILE A 5 -17.06 -16.81 42.72
CA ILE A 5 -15.71 -17.19 42.29
C ILE A 5 -15.75 -17.70 40.84
N PHE A 6 -16.71 -18.56 40.50
CA PHE A 6 -16.91 -19.03 39.12
C PHE A 6 -17.20 -17.90 38.13
N LYS A 7 -18.03 -16.91 38.52
CA LYS A 7 -18.30 -15.72 37.68
C LYS A 7 -17.05 -14.88 37.44
N ARG A 8 -16.19 -14.72 38.46
CA ARG A 8 -14.93 -13.98 38.34
C ARG A 8 -13.93 -14.70 37.43
N ILE A 9 -13.81 -16.03 37.56
CA ILE A 9 -12.96 -16.85 36.68
C ILE A 9 -13.43 -16.76 35.23
N ALA A 10 -14.74 -16.89 34.99
CA ALA A 10 -15.31 -16.75 33.65
C ALA A 10 -15.07 -15.36 33.05
N ALA A 11 -15.24 -14.29 33.84
CA ALA A 11 -14.95 -12.93 33.40
C ALA A 11 -13.47 -12.74 33.03
N SER A 12 -12.54 -13.27 33.83
CA SER A 12 -11.10 -13.22 33.54
C SER A 12 -10.74 -13.98 32.26
N ILE A 13 -11.37 -15.13 32.00
CA ILE A 13 -11.17 -15.91 30.77
C ILE A 13 -11.67 -15.14 29.54
N ILE A 14 -12.83 -14.49 29.64
CA ILE A 14 -13.40 -13.67 28.55
C ILE A 14 -12.49 -12.49 28.25
N VAL A 15 -11.99 -11.79 29.28
CA VAL A 15 -11.04 -10.68 29.12
C VAL A 15 -9.76 -11.18 28.43
N LEU A 16 -9.21 -12.32 28.86
CA LEU A 16 -8.01 -12.89 28.24
C LEU A 16 -8.23 -13.22 26.75
N PHE A 17 -9.40 -13.74 26.39
CA PHE A 17 -9.78 -14.01 24.99
C PHE A 17 -9.94 -12.73 24.15
N LEU A 18 -10.39 -11.62 24.74
CA LEU A 18 -10.52 -10.35 24.03
C LEU A 18 -9.16 -9.69 23.76
N VAL A 19 -8.19 -9.82 24.67
CA VAL A 19 -6.84 -9.27 24.47
C VAL A 19 -6.06 -10.03 23.40
N THR A 20 -6.22 -11.36 23.30
CA THR A 20 -5.50 -12.17 22.29
C THR A 20 -6.02 -11.98 20.86
N ASN A 21 -7.27 -11.53 20.68
CA ASN A 21 -7.79 -11.16 19.36
C ASN A 21 -7.38 -9.75 18.89
N CYS A 22 -6.71 -8.97 19.74
CA CYS A 22 -6.16 -7.65 19.38
C CYS A 22 -4.75 -7.71 18.78
N PHE A 23 -4.13 -8.90 18.68
CA PHE A 23 -2.90 -9.06 17.89
C PHE A 23 -3.26 -9.00 16.41
N GLY A 24 -3.34 -7.76 15.90
CA GLY A 24 -3.60 -7.45 14.50
C GLY A 24 -2.67 -8.26 13.61
N GLN A 25 -3.28 -9.08 12.75
CA GLN A 25 -2.57 -9.72 11.64
C GLN A 25 -1.75 -8.63 10.93
N ASN A 26 -0.45 -8.87 10.79
CA ASN A 26 0.47 -7.96 10.11
C ASN A 26 0.12 -7.94 8.60
N ASN A 27 -0.98 -7.27 8.25
CA ASN A 27 -1.64 -7.34 6.94
C ASN A 27 -0.99 -6.35 5.96
N VAL A 28 0.33 -6.23 6.04
CA VAL A 28 1.13 -5.40 5.15
C VAL A 28 1.06 -6.01 3.77
N LYS A 29 0.58 -5.24 2.80
CA LYS A 29 0.43 -5.68 1.41
C LYS A 29 1.45 -4.98 0.54
N LYS A 30 2.22 -5.76 -0.21
CA LYS A 30 3.22 -5.24 -1.15
C LYS A 30 2.76 -5.45 -2.57
N TYR A 31 2.89 -4.42 -3.40
CA TYR A 31 2.52 -4.44 -4.80
C TYR A 31 3.67 -3.90 -5.63
N LEU A 32 3.84 -4.42 -6.84
CA LEU A 32 4.96 -4.09 -7.72
C LEU A 32 4.47 -3.80 -9.13
N ALA A 33 5.07 -2.79 -9.76
CA ALA A 33 4.95 -2.52 -11.18
C ALA A 33 6.33 -2.33 -11.80
N HIS A 34 6.50 -2.86 -13.00
CA HIS A 34 7.62 -2.52 -13.86
C HIS A 34 7.18 -1.38 -14.78
N ASN A 35 8.01 -0.35 -14.88
CA ASN A 35 7.72 0.80 -15.71
C ASN A 35 8.89 1.10 -16.64
N HIS A 36 8.57 1.80 -17.71
CA HIS A 36 9.51 2.16 -18.75
C HIS A 36 9.18 3.56 -19.25
N ASN A 37 10.16 4.46 -19.21
CA ASN A 37 10.05 5.81 -19.70
C ASN A 37 10.56 5.88 -21.14
N TYR A 38 9.67 6.21 -22.09
CA TYR A 38 10.00 6.40 -23.50
C TYR A 38 10.32 7.88 -23.84
N SER A 39 10.52 8.73 -22.84
CA SER A 39 10.94 10.13 -23.07
C SER A 39 12.42 10.22 -23.50
N THR A 40 12.95 11.45 -23.60
CA THR A 40 14.34 11.76 -23.95
C THR A 40 15.34 11.01 -23.07
N ASP A 41 15.05 10.88 -21.78
CA ASP A 41 15.82 10.06 -20.85
C ASP A 41 15.18 8.68 -20.72
N TYR A 42 15.57 7.79 -21.62
CA TYR A 42 15.13 6.41 -21.65
C TYR A 42 15.52 5.71 -20.34
N SER A 43 14.53 5.31 -19.54
CA SER A 43 14.80 4.75 -18.22
C SER A 43 13.84 3.63 -17.85
N TYR A 44 14.36 2.66 -17.10
CA TYR A 44 13.58 1.57 -16.55
C TYR A 44 13.39 1.82 -15.06
N SER A 45 12.21 1.49 -14.55
CA SER A 45 11.99 1.55 -13.11
C SER A 45 11.16 0.39 -12.60
N ILE A 46 11.42 0.05 -11.34
CA ILE A 46 10.60 -0.85 -10.55
C ILE A 46 9.98 0.00 -9.45
N ARG A 47 8.65 -0.06 -9.34
CA ARG A 47 7.92 0.69 -8.33
C ARG A 47 7.25 -0.28 -7.38
N GLU A 48 7.49 -0.10 -6.08
CA GLU A 48 6.80 -0.84 -5.03
C GLU A 48 5.84 0.07 -4.27
N ILE A 49 4.68 -0.47 -3.92
CA ILE A 49 3.74 0.14 -2.97
C ILE A 49 3.55 -0.84 -1.82
N ILE A 50 3.83 -0.36 -0.62
CA ILE A 50 3.65 -1.11 0.63
C ILE A 50 2.51 -0.44 1.37
N ILE A 51 1.38 -1.12 1.52
CA ILE A 51 0.21 -0.63 2.25
C ILE A 51 0.22 -1.23 3.65
N HIS A 52 0.11 -0.36 4.65
CA HIS A 52 0.02 -0.72 6.06
C HIS A 52 -1.45 -0.82 6.52
N PRO A 53 -1.74 -1.58 7.59
CA PRO A 53 -3.11 -1.74 8.11
C PRO A 53 -3.76 -0.43 8.58
N ASP A 54 -2.96 0.57 8.95
CA ASP A 54 -3.40 1.89 9.40
C ASP A 54 -3.76 2.85 8.24
N SER A 55 -3.90 2.32 7.02
CA SER A 55 -4.17 3.08 5.80
C SER A 55 -3.06 4.07 5.42
N THR A 56 -1.83 3.85 5.86
CA THR A 56 -0.65 4.51 5.31
C THR A 56 0.00 3.67 4.22
N TYR A 57 0.83 4.29 3.38
CA TYR A 57 1.65 3.57 2.42
C TYR A 57 3.07 4.12 2.33
N ILE A 58 3.98 3.25 1.89
CA ILE A 58 5.32 3.60 1.43
C ILE A 58 5.40 3.31 -0.06
N PHE A 59 5.89 4.28 -0.82
CA PHE A 59 6.21 4.14 -2.23
C PHE A 59 7.72 4.09 -2.40
N LYS A 60 8.20 3.12 -3.18
CA LYS A 60 9.62 3.00 -3.52
C LYS A 60 9.78 2.99 -5.03
N ASN A 61 10.65 3.83 -5.55
CA ASN A 61 10.99 3.89 -6.97
C ASN A 61 12.46 3.54 -7.15
N TYR A 62 12.72 2.42 -7.81
CA TYR A 62 14.05 1.95 -8.14
C TYR A 62 14.31 2.26 -9.61
N SER A 63 15.24 3.17 -9.87
CA SER A 63 15.71 3.46 -11.23
C SER A 63 16.81 2.47 -11.60
N VAL A 64 16.67 1.84 -12.78
CA VAL A 64 17.62 0.87 -13.31
C VAL A 64 17.95 1.19 -14.77
N SER A 65 19.12 0.77 -15.22
CA SER A 65 19.62 1.11 -16.56
C SER A 65 19.03 0.22 -17.66
N SER A 66 18.59 -1.00 -17.30
CA SER A 66 18.06 -1.97 -18.26
C SER A 66 16.98 -2.90 -17.69
N LYS A 67 16.15 -3.49 -18.56
CA LYS A 67 15.17 -4.54 -18.15
C LYS A 67 15.82 -5.77 -17.51
N LYS A 68 17.09 -6.06 -17.83
CA LYS A 68 17.81 -7.22 -17.29
C LYS A 68 17.98 -7.11 -15.77
N GLU A 69 18.08 -5.88 -15.27
CA GLU A 69 18.26 -5.55 -13.85
C GLU A 69 16.96 -5.65 -13.02
N TRP A 70 15.80 -5.87 -13.65
CA TRP A 70 14.53 -6.05 -12.93
C TRP A 70 14.54 -7.23 -11.95
N LYS A 71 15.40 -8.23 -12.15
CA LYS A 71 15.51 -9.37 -11.23
C LYS A 71 16.35 -9.04 -9.99
N THR A 72 17.26 -8.08 -10.09
CA THR A 72 18.21 -7.70 -9.04
C THR A 72 17.99 -6.29 -8.52
N TYR A 73 16.88 -5.64 -8.87
CA TYR A 73 16.61 -4.22 -8.57
C TYR A 73 16.74 -3.85 -7.08
N LYS A 74 16.57 -4.80 -6.17
CA LYS A 74 16.72 -4.60 -4.72
C LYS A 74 18.15 -4.23 -4.31
N GLN A 75 19.15 -4.41 -5.17
CA GLN A 75 20.53 -3.97 -4.93
C GLN A 75 20.71 -2.44 -5.07
N TYR A 76 19.78 -1.76 -5.76
CA TYR A 76 19.83 -0.31 -5.95
C TYR A 76 19.10 0.41 -4.81
N LYS A 77 19.57 1.61 -4.47
CA LYS A 77 18.89 2.48 -3.51
C LYS A 77 17.63 3.07 -4.16
N PRO A 78 16.43 2.87 -3.58
CA PRO A 78 15.22 3.49 -4.10
C PRO A 78 15.10 4.95 -3.66
N GLU A 79 14.40 5.74 -4.45
CA GLU A 79 13.70 6.93 -3.97
C GLU A 79 12.48 6.48 -3.17
N ILE A 80 12.28 7.08 -1.99
CA ILE A 80 11.22 6.68 -1.06
C ILE A 80 10.33 7.88 -0.78
N SER A 81 9.03 7.67 -0.87
CA SER A 81 8.01 8.58 -0.34
C SER A 81 6.96 7.81 0.45
N SER A 82 6.14 8.54 1.20
CA SER A 82 5.07 7.97 2.02
C SER A 82 3.77 8.72 1.82
N GLY A 83 2.67 8.15 2.31
CA GLY A 83 1.36 8.71 2.07
C GLY A 83 0.26 8.11 2.92
N THR A 84 -0.92 8.70 2.81
CA THR A 84 -2.15 8.18 3.40
C THR A 84 -3.11 7.71 2.31
N ILE A 85 -3.99 6.80 2.68
CA ILE A 85 -5.03 6.23 1.82
C ILE A 85 -6.37 6.61 2.44
N THR A 86 -7.15 7.37 1.70
CA THR A 86 -8.52 7.72 2.10
C THR A 86 -9.52 7.06 1.15
N LYS A 87 -10.64 6.57 1.69
CA LYS A 87 -11.71 6.00 0.86
C LYS A 87 -12.61 7.13 0.36
N SER A 88 -12.87 7.16 -0.94
CA SER A 88 -13.80 8.11 -1.57
C SER A 88 -14.73 7.34 -2.51
N SER A 89 -15.97 7.11 -2.05
CA SER A 89 -16.98 6.33 -2.77
C SER A 89 -16.44 4.93 -3.18
N ASP A 90 -16.42 4.62 -4.48
CA ASP A 90 -15.95 3.37 -5.08
C ASP A 90 -14.42 3.28 -5.27
N TYR A 91 -13.70 4.32 -4.86
CA TYR A 91 -12.26 4.46 -5.06
C TYR A 91 -11.54 4.77 -3.75
N PHE A 92 -10.21 4.70 -3.81
CA PHE A 92 -9.33 5.25 -2.80
C PHE A 92 -8.52 6.38 -3.39
N VAL A 93 -8.12 7.33 -2.54
CA VAL A 93 -7.20 8.42 -2.89
C VAL A 93 -5.92 8.22 -2.10
N LEU A 94 -4.80 8.14 -2.81
CA LEU A 94 -3.46 8.13 -2.22
C LEU A 94 -2.95 9.56 -2.22
N THR A 95 -2.72 10.12 -1.04
CA THR A 95 -2.11 11.44 -0.86
C THR A 95 -0.64 11.25 -0.50
N GLU A 96 0.27 11.83 -1.29
CA GLU A 96 1.72 11.74 -1.04
C GLU A 96 2.19 12.85 -0.09
N TYR A 97 3.02 12.48 0.89
CA TYR A 97 3.78 13.40 1.74
C TYR A 97 5.27 13.35 1.38
N ARG A 98 5.91 14.51 1.29
CA ARG A 98 7.36 14.65 1.14
C ARG A 98 7.89 15.53 2.27
N SER A 99 8.89 15.03 2.99
CA SER A 99 9.47 15.71 4.16
C SER A 99 8.42 16.14 5.22
N GLY A 100 7.36 15.33 5.39
CA GLY A 100 6.28 15.60 6.36
C GLY A 100 5.18 16.54 5.86
N HIS A 101 5.30 17.10 4.65
CA HIS A 101 4.31 18.00 4.06
C HIS A 101 3.50 17.31 2.98
N GLU A 102 2.19 17.55 2.96
CA GLU A 102 1.29 17.08 1.91
C GLU A 102 1.71 17.69 0.57
N THR A 103 1.65 16.90 -0.48
CA THR A 103 1.94 17.35 -1.84
C THR A 103 0.65 17.41 -2.67
N ASP A 104 0.66 18.18 -3.75
CA ASP A 104 -0.44 18.20 -4.72
C ASP A 104 -0.60 16.88 -5.49
N PHE A 105 0.31 15.91 -5.28
CA PHE A 105 0.23 14.59 -5.87
C PHE A 105 -0.77 13.72 -5.11
N SER A 106 -1.96 13.62 -5.69
CA SER A 106 -2.98 12.65 -5.28
C SER A 106 -3.30 11.69 -6.42
N TRP A 107 -3.45 10.40 -6.09
CA TRP A 107 -3.79 9.36 -7.06
C TRP A 107 -5.11 8.69 -6.71
N THR A 108 -6.02 8.66 -7.68
CA THR A 108 -7.23 7.82 -7.58
C THR A 108 -6.91 6.38 -7.95
N VAL A 109 -7.25 5.45 -7.06
CA VAL A 109 -6.95 4.03 -7.24
C VAL A 109 -8.14 3.13 -6.89
N LYS A 110 -8.12 1.91 -7.43
CA LYS A 110 -8.86 0.77 -6.85
C LYS A 110 -7.86 -0.22 -6.28
N ILE A 111 -8.03 -0.54 -5.00
CA ILE A 111 -7.19 -1.49 -4.27
C ILE A 111 -7.97 -2.79 -4.12
N SER A 112 -7.35 -3.89 -4.50
CA SER A 112 -7.85 -5.24 -4.29
C SER A 112 -6.75 -6.10 -3.67
N ASP A 113 -7.11 -7.30 -3.22
CA ASP A 113 -6.12 -8.23 -2.70
C ASP A 113 -5.03 -8.57 -3.73
N ARG A 114 -5.37 -8.65 -5.02
CA ARG A 114 -4.42 -9.09 -6.06
C ARG A 114 -3.65 -7.95 -6.74
N LYS A 115 -4.18 -6.73 -6.75
CA LYS A 115 -3.61 -5.60 -7.48
C LYS A 115 -4.10 -4.23 -6.98
N ILE A 116 -3.32 -3.20 -7.28
CA ILE A 116 -3.74 -1.79 -7.25
C ILE A 116 -3.84 -1.29 -8.69
N VAL A 117 -4.93 -0.63 -9.04
CA VAL A 117 -5.11 -0.01 -10.37
C VAL A 117 -5.23 1.49 -10.19
N PHE A 118 -4.34 2.24 -10.84
CA PHE A 118 -4.33 3.69 -10.85
C PHE A 118 -5.18 4.21 -12.00
N PHE A 119 -5.87 5.33 -11.75
CA PHE A 119 -6.73 5.96 -12.72
C PHE A 119 -6.41 7.45 -12.87
N PHE A 120 -6.73 7.99 -14.05
CA PHE A 120 -6.75 9.42 -14.33
C PHE A 120 -8.03 9.78 -15.10
N PRO A 121 -8.62 10.96 -14.86
CA PRO A 121 -9.74 11.42 -15.68
C PRO A 121 -9.25 11.80 -17.09
N ASN A 122 -10.00 11.45 -18.12
CA ASN A 122 -9.79 12.02 -19.45
C ASN A 122 -10.42 13.43 -19.54
N ARG A 123 -10.27 14.10 -20.69
CA ARG A 123 -10.86 15.44 -20.95
C ARG A 123 -12.38 15.52 -20.75
N LYS A 124 -13.10 14.39 -20.74
CA LYS A 124 -14.55 14.29 -20.52
C LYS A 124 -14.91 13.80 -19.10
N GLY A 125 -13.94 13.78 -18.17
CA GLY A 125 -14.13 13.30 -16.80
C GLY A 125 -14.25 11.77 -16.63
N LYS A 126 -14.14 10.98 -17.71
CA LYS A 126 -14.21 9.52 -17.62
C LYS A 126 -12.87 8.96 -17.16
N MET A 127 -12.90 8.13 -16.12
CA MET A 127 -11.70 7.47 -15.59
C MET A 127 -11.08 6.51 -16.61
N ARG A 128 -9.77 6.64 -16.83
CA ARG A 128 -8.93 5.77 -17.64
C ARG A 128 -7.87 5.15 -16.74
N THR A 129 -7.50 3.90 -17.01
CA THR A 129 -6.42 3.22 -16.28
C THR A 129 -5.07 3.80 -16.70
N ALA A 130 -4.26 4.21 -15.72
CA ALA A 130 -2.87 4.61 -15.90
C ALA A 130 -1.94 3.40 -15.85
N ILE A 131 -1.88 2.75 -14.69
CA ILE A 131 -0.94 1.66 -14.41
C ILE A 131 -1.56 0.70 -13.40
N ALA A 132 -1.17 -0.57 -13.47
CA ALA A 132 -1.57 -1.59 -12.52
C ALA A 132 -0.34 -2.19 -11.82
N TYR A 133 -0.40 -2.27 -10.50
CA TYR A 133 0.59 -2.92 -9.65
C TYR A 133 0.05 -4.28 -9.24
N LYS A 134 0.84 -5.34 -9.38
CA LYS A 134 0.46 -6.71 -8.98
C LYS A 134 0.93 -6.97 -7.55
N ARG A 135 0.15 -7.68 -6.75
CA ARG A 135 0.59 -8.13 -5.43
C ARG A 135 1.79 -9.05 -5.56
N ILE A 136 2.77 -8.85 -4.70
CA ILE A 136 3.91 -9.75 -4.53
C ILE A 136 3.84 -10.37 -3.13
N TYR A 137 4.22 -11.64 -3.05
CA TYR A 137 4.35 -12.39 -1.82
C TYR A 137 5.86 -12.53 -1.55
N ASN A 138 6.30 -12.28 -0.31
CA ASN A 138 7.67 -12.57 0.07
C ASN A 138 7.80 -14.06 0.38
#